data_AF-A0A5N6XDQ5-F1
#
_entry.id   AF-A0A5N6XDQ5-F1
#
_cell.length_a   1.000
_cell.length_b   1.000
_cell.length_c   1.000
_cell.angle_alpha   90.00
_cell.angle_beta   90.00
_cell.angle_gamma   90.00
#
_symmetry.space_group_name_H-M   'P 1'
#
loop_
_entity.id
_entity.type
_entity.pdbx_description
1 polymer ?
#
loop_
_entity_poly.entity_id
_entity_poly.type
_entity_poly.pdbx_seq_one_letter_code
_entity_poly.pdbx_strand_id
1 'polypeptide(L)'
;MDVDIGHVNISVRDDAAAARAPDSDADDKPAFGWHTDSYAFVCVTMLSDCARIIGGETAIRTGTGEVLKFRGPATGTAAIMQGRYIEHQSLKAFGGRERISMVTSLRPKSPFVRDETIIRSLLPITPKSTLYYQYAEYRLENLEERVRH
;
A
#
# COMPACT_ATOMS: atom_id res chain seq x y z
N MET A 1 -16.84 -3.26 -6.39
CA MET A 1 -16.27 -3.58 -5.08
C MET A 1 -15.71 -2.33 -4.44
N ASP A 2 -16.27 -1.99 -3.29
CA ASP A 2 -16.02 -0.75 -2.54
C ASP A 2 -15.20 -1.00 -1.26
N VAL A 3 -14.99 -2.27 -0.89
CA VAL A 3 -14.07 -2.64 0.18
C VAL A 3 -12.65 -2.23 -0.20
N ASP A 4 -11.93 -1.57 0.71
CA ASP A 4 -10.50 -1.25 0.57
C ASP A 4 -10.15 -0.45 -0.70
N ILE A 5 -11.06 0.43 -1.15
CA ILE A 5 -10.77 1.43 -2.18
C ILE A 5 -9.73 2.45 -1.71
N GLY A 6 -9.55 2.60 -0.40
CA GLY A 6 -8.40 3.28 0.17
C GLY A 6 -8.33 3.18 1.68
N HIS A 7 -7.13 3.39 2.20
CA HIS A 7 -6.85 3.44 3.62
C HIS A 7 -5.79 4.51 3.93
N VAL A 8 -5.74 4.94 5.19
CA VAL A 8 -4.75 5.93 5.65
C VAL A 8 -3.85 5.27 6.67
N ASN A 9 -2.56 5.29 6.39
CA ASN A 9 -1.52 4.87 7.32
C ASN A 9 -1.06 6.08 8.12
N ILE A 10 -1.19 6.00 9.44
CA ILE A 10 -0.80 7.04 10.38
C ILE A 10 0.25 6.44 11.32
N SER A 11 1.43 7.04 11.36
CA SER A 11 2.38 6.81 12.45
C SER A 11 2.63 8.12 13.19
N VAL A 12 2.34 8.13 14.49
CA VAL A 12 2.61 9.26 15.38
C VAL A 12 3.72 8.84 16.35
N ARG A 13 4.63 9.77 16.68
CA ARG A 13 5.61 9.57 17.75
C ARG A 13 5.48 10.66 18.80
N ASP A 14 5.69 10.28 20.05
CA ASP A 14 5.83 11.22 21.15
C ASP A 14 7.21 11.89 21.10
N ASP A 15 7.24 13.19 21.39
CA ASP A 15 8.43 14.06 21.29
C ASP A 15 9.63 13.52 22.10
N ALA A 16 9.39 12.76 23.17
CA ALA A 16 10.44 12.16 24.01
C ALA A 16 11.29 11.09 23.29
N ALA A 17 10.78 10.47 22.23
CA ALA A 17 11.48 9.44 21.45
C ALA A 17 12.21 9.99 20.22
N ALA A 18 12.07 11.29 19.92
CA ALA A 18 12.68 11.93 18.74
C ALA A 18 14.19 12.14 18.87
N ALA A 19 14.76 12.00 20.07
CA ALA A 19 16.16 12.31 20.36
C ALA A 19 17.15 11.13 20.26
N ARG A 20 16.68 9.90 20.03
CA ARG A 20 17.58 8.74 19.83
C ARG A 20 17.79 8.49 18.34
N ALA A 21 19.03 8.71 17.88
CA ALA A 21 19.47 8.18 16.60
C ALA A 21 19.25 6.65 16.58
N PRO A 22 18.70 6.09 15.50
CA PRO A 22 18.59 4.64 15.38
C PRO A 22 20.00 4.03 15.39
N ASP A 23 20.21 2.95 16.15
CA ASP A 23 21.30 2.02 15.87
C ASP A 23 21.17 1.54 14.41
N SER A 24 22.27 1.28 13.72
CA SER A 24 22.29 0.95 12.28
C SER A 24 21.34 -0.19 11.86
N ASP A 25 20.97 -1.07 12.80
CA ASP A 25 20.06 -2.19 12.57
C ASP A 25 18.56 -1.82 12.69
N ALA A 26 18.23 -0.58 13.09
CA ALA A 26 16.83 -0.16 13.26
C ALA A 26 16.19 0.36 11.97
N ASP A 27 16.99 0.74 10.96
CA ASP A 27 16.51 1.25 9.66
C ASP A 27 15.83 0.17 8.80
N ASP A 28 16.20 -1.10 8.97
CA ASP A 28 15.63 -2.21 8.19
C ASP A 28 14.38 -2.83 8.82
N LYS A 29 13.93 -2.33 9.98
CA LYS A 29 12.74 -2.88 10.65
C LYS A 29 11.47 -2.51 9.84
N PRO A 30 10.62 -3.49 9.48
CA PRO A 30 9.37 -3.21 8.79
C PRO A 30 8.44 -2.36 9.65
N ALA A 31 7.85 -1.32 9.05
CA ALA A 31 6.57 -0.79 9.48
C ALA A 31 5.43 -1.71 9.00
N PHE A 32 5.54 -2.18 7.75
CA PHE A 32 4.70 -3.21 7.16
C PHE A 32 5.61 -4.23 6.48
N GLY A 33 5.50 -5.51 6.84
CA GLY A 33 6.34 -6.58 6.29
C GLY A 33 6.16 -6.77 4.78
N TRP A 34 7.01 -7.59 4.16
CA TRP A 34 6.90 -7.95 2.74
C TRP A 34 5.50 -8.45 2.39
N HIS A 35 4.88 -7.81 1.39
CA HIS A 35 3.57 -8.16 0.88
C HIS A 35 3.37 -7.71 -0.56
N THR A 36 2.26 -8.14 -1.14
CA THR A 36 1.65 -7.56 -2.34
C THR A 36 0.26 -7.08 -1.98
N ASP A 37 -0.19 -5.99 -2.59
CA ASP A 37 -1.52 -5.45 -2.34
C ASP A 37 -2.63 -6.34 -2.92
N SER A 38 -3.85 -6.11 -2.43
CA SER A 38 -5.06 -6.73 -2.96
C SER A 38 -5.32 -6.35 -4.42
N TYR A 39 -4.99 -5.12 -4.81
CA TYR A 39 -5.42 -4.51 -6.08
C TYR A 39 -4.26 -4.30 -7.05
N ALA A 40 -4.58 -4.32 -8.35
CA ALA A 40 -3.59 -4.26 -9.43
C ALA A 40 -2.64 -3.06 -9.33
N PHE A 41 -3.21 -1.88 -9.06
CA PHE A 41 -2.47 -0.64 -8.89
C PHE A 41 -2.87 0.03 -7.58
N VAL A 42 -1.93 0.74 -6.98
CA VAL A 42 -2.17 1.62 -5.85
C VAL A 42 -1.54 2.98 -6.10
N CYS A 43 -2.20 4.02 -5.62
CA CYS A 43 -1.68 5.39 -5.56
C CYS A 43 -1.41 5.72 -4.10
N VAL A 44 -0.14 5.94 -3.77
CA VAL A 44 0.29 6.32 -2.42
C VAL A 44 0.51 7.82 -2.41
N THR A 45 -0.32 8.56 -1.67
CA THR A 45 -0.23 10.01 -1.51
C THR A 45 0.37 10.34 -0.14
N MET A 46 1.41 11.18 -0.10
CA MET A 46 1.98 11.65 1.16
C MET A 46 1.26 12.90 1.65
N LEU A 47 0.63 12.82 2.82
CA LEU A 47 -0.20 13.88 3.38
C LEU A 47 0.53 14.74 4.43
N SER A 48 1.53 14.19 5.13
CA SER A 48 2.28 14.92 6.15
C SER A 48 3.61 15.46 5.63
N ASP A 49 4.11 16.55 6.23
CA ASP A 49 5.47 17.04 6.01
C ASP A 49 6.50 16.02 6.52
N CYS A 50 7.28 15.46 5.59
CA CYS A 50 8.31 14.47 5.87
C CYS A 50 9.73 15.03 5.76
N ALA A 51 9.93 16.35 5.74
CA ALA A 51 11.24 16.96 5.52
C ALA A 51 12.30 16.56 6.57
N ARG A 52 11.88 16.33 7.82
CA ARG A 52 12.76 15.90 8.92
C ARG A 52 12.74 14.39 9.15
N ILE A 53 12.03 13.64 8.31
CA ILE A 53 11.94 12.19 8.43
C ILE A 53 13.16 11.53 7.79
N ILE A 54 13.81 10.65 8.55
CA ILE A 54 14.89 9.75 8.14
C ILE A 54 14.29 8.34 8.03
N GLY A 55 14.63 7.59 6.99
CA GLY A 55 14.02 6.30 6.71
C GLY A 55 12.60 6.42 6.15
N GLY A 56 11.80 5.36 6.29
CA GLY A 56 10.42 5.34 5.80
C GLY A 56 10.28 5.08 4.30
N GLU A 57 11.35 4.57 3.68
CA GLU A 57 11.38 4.14 2.28
C GLU A 57 10.43 2.96 2.04
N THR A 58 9.98 2.85 0.79
CA THR A 58 9.37 1.63 0.28
C THR A 58 10.47 0.77 -0.32
N ALA A 59 10.76 -0.35 0.34
CA ALA A 59 11.61 -1.39 -0.22
C ALA A 59 10.79 -2.21 -1.22
N ILE A 60 11.30 -2.45 -2.41
CA ILE A 60 10.70 -3.35 -3.41
C ILE A 60 11.67 -4.47 -3.72
N ARG A 61 11.15 -5.68 -3.94
CA ARG A 61 11.92 -6.82 -4.43
C ARG A 61 11.73 -6.95 -5.94
N THR A 62 12.84 -6.89 -6.67
CA THR A 62 12.84 -7.01 -8.13
C THR A 62 12.73 -8.47 -8.58
N GLY A 63 12.50 -8.71 -9.87
CA GLY A 63 12.47 -10.06 -10.44
C GLY A 63 13.80 -10.83 -10.34
N THR A 64 14.92 -10.15 -10.10
CA THR A 64 16.23 -10.78 -9.85
C THR A 64 16.46 -11.12 -8.38
N GLY A 65 15.55 -10.73 -7.49
CA GLY A 65 15.69 -10.86 -6.03
C GLY A 65 16.42 -9.70 -5.36
N GLU A 66 16.94 -8.73 -6.13
CA GLU A 66 17.54 -7.51 -5.58
C GLU A 66 16.48 -6.67 -4.86
N VAL A 67 16.86 -6.08 -3.73
CA VAL A 67 16.00 -5.14 -2.97
C VAL A 67 16.42 -3.71 -3.28
N LEU A 68 15.50 -2.95 -3.87
CA LEU A 68 15.67 -1.53 -4.13
C LEU A 68 14.86 -0.73 -3.12
N LYS A 69 15.46 0.32 -2.55
CA LYS A 69 14.78 1.24 -1.61
C LYS A 69 14.42 2.53 -2.33
N PHE A 70 13.13 2.86 -2.34
CA PHE A 70 12.62 4.10 -2.91
C PHE A 70 12.18 5.04 -1.82
N ARG A 71 12.69 6.27 -1.86
CA ARG A 71 12.12 7.34 -1.05
C ARG A 71 10.67 7.54 -1.50
N GLY A 72 9.75 7.46 -0.54
CA GLY A 72 8.33 7.69 -0.80
C GLY A 72 8.05 9.11 -1.34
N PRO A 73 6.82 9.36 -1.81
CA PRO A 73 6.45 10.66 -2.35
C PRO A 73 6.65 11.79 -1.32
N ALA A 74 7.02 12.97 -1.83
CA ALA A 74 7.05 14.19 -1.03
C ALA A 74 5.62 14.63 -0.66
N THR A 75 5.48 15.44 0.38
CA THR A 75 4.19 15.98 0.83
C THR A 75 3.42 16.65 -0.30
N GLY A 76 2.14 16.30 -0.46
CA GLY A 76 1.30 16.79 -1.55
C GLY A 76 1.56 16.14 -2.90
N THR A 77 2.47 15.16 -2.97
CA THR A 77 2.73 14.36 -4.18
C THR A 77 2.29 12.91 -3.97
N ALA A 78 2.25 12.14 -5.06
CA ALA A 78 1.88 10.74 -5.03
C ALA A 78 2.80 9.88 -5.90
N ALA A 79 2.89 8.60 -5.54
CA ALA A 79 3.54 7.56 -6.32
C ALA A 79 2.50 6.50 -6.72
N ILE A 80 2.48 6.13 -7.99
CA ILE A 80 1.64 5.03 -8.49
C ILE A 80 2.52 3.80 -8.65
N MET A 81 2.07 2.66 -8.13
CA MET A 81 2.77 1.39 -8.27
C MET A 81 1.83 0.23 -8.58
N GLN A 82 2.40 -0.81 -9.20
CA GLN A 82 1.74 -2.09 -9.45
C GLN A 82 1.69 -2.94 -8.17
N GLY A 83 0.90 -2.51 -7.18
CA GLY A 83 0.86 -3.08 -5.82
C GLY A 83 0.66 -4.60 -5.76
N ARG A 84 -0.18 -5.15 -6.64
CA ARG A 84 -0.43 -6.60 -6.72
C ARG A 84 0.78 -7.41 -7.21
N TYR A 85 1.65 -6.79 -8.00
CA TYR A 85 2.69 -7.47 -8.79
C TYR A 85 4.11 -7.24 -8.23
N ILE A 86 4.31 -6.14 -7.51
CA ILE A 86 5.59 -5.80 -6.91
C ILE A 86 5.53 -6.15 -5.42
N GLU A 87 6.32 -7.14 -4.99
CA GLU A 87 6.49 -7.42 -3.58
C GLU A 87 7.24 -6.27 -2.91
N HIS A 88 6.66 -5.71 -1.86
CA HIS A 88 7.18 -4.50 -1.25
C HIS A 88 6.98 -4.50 0.27
N GLN A 89 7.72 -3.63 0.94
CA GLN A 89 7.70 -3.42 2.37
C GLN A 89 7.91 -1.93 2.67
N SER A 90 7.15 -1.41 3.62
CA SER A 90 7.34 -0.06 4.14
C SER A 90 8.32 -0.12 5.32
N LEU A 91 9.42 0.61 5.25
CA LEU A 91 10.40 0.70 6.33
C LEU A 91 9.93 1.67 7.41
N LYS A 92 10.49 1.53 8.62
CA LYS A 92 10.22 2.49 9.70
C LYS A 92 10.86 3.83 9.40
N ALA A 93 10.14 4.89 9.76
CA ALA A 93 10.60 6.27 9.64
C ALA A 93 10.91 6.85 11.04
N PHE A 94 11.89 7.73 11.12
CA PHE A 94 12.44 8.38 12.31
C PHE A 94 12.50 9.90 12.11
N GLY A 95 12.60 10.71 13.19
CA GLY A 95 12.89 12.15 13.09
C GLY A 95 11.70 13.11 12.81
N GLY A 96 10.49 12.59 12.57
CA GLY A 96 9.26 13.40 12.41
C GLY A 96 8.22 13.15 13.51
N ARG A 97 7.32 14.12 13.73
CA ARG A 97 6.19 14.03 14.67
C ARG A 97 5.14 13.04 14.19
N GLU A 98 4.82 13.09 12.90
CA GLU A 98 3.84 12.23 12.26
C GLU A 98 4.24 11.89 10.82
N ARG A 99 3.83 10.71 10.36
CA ARG A 99 3.87 10.31 8.94
C ARG A 99 2.49 9.82 8.56
N ILE A 100 1.83 10.55 7.66
CA ILE A 100 0.48 10.28 7.21
C ILE A 100 0.54 10.05 5.69
N SER A 101 0.14 8.87 5.26
CA SER A 101 0.02 8.52 3.85
C SER A 101 -1.33 7.88 3.56
N MET A 102 -1.95 8.26 2.45
CA MET A 102 -3.17 7.62 1.96
C MET A 102 -2.82 6.68 0.81
N VAL A 103 -3.31 5.45 0.87
CA VAL A 103 -3.21 4.48 -0.23
C VAL A 103 -4.59 4.39 -0.87
N THR A 104 -4.66 4.59 -2.17
CA THR A 104 -5.88 4.44 -2.97
C THR A 104 -5.70 3.27 -3.92
N SER A 105 -6.59 2.30 -3.83
CA SER A 105 -6.59 1.10 -4.67
C SER A 105 -7.28 1.38 -6.00
N LEU A 106 -6.65 0.95 -7.09
CA LEU A 106 -7.13 1.17 -8.45
C LEU A 106 -7.35 -0.17 -9.16
N ARG A 107 -8.46 -0.25 -9.90
CA ARG A 107 -8.87 -1.40 -10.69
C ARG A 107 -8.79 -1.10 -12.19
N PRO A 108 -8.52 -2.10 -13.04
CA PRO A 108 -8.65 -1.92 -14.49
C PRO A 108 -10.06 -1.45 -14.85
N LYS A 109 -10.14 -0.44 -15.72
CA LYS A 109 -11.44 0.06 -16.24
C LYS A 109 -12.09 -0.95 -17.19
N SER A 110 -11.29 -1.62 -18.02
CA SER A 110 -11.79 -2.57 -19.01
C SER A 110 -11.91 -3.95 -18.39
N PRO A 111 -13.05 -4.63 -18.55
CA PRO A 111 -13.21 -6.00 -18.07
C PRO A 111 -12.31 -6.96 -18.86
N PHE A 112 -11.88 -6.63 -20.08
CA PHE A 112 -11.02 -7.47 -20.92
C PHE A 112 -9.55 -7.47 -20.49
N VAL A 113 -9.16 -6.56 -19.61
CA VAL A 113 -7.83 -6.56 -18.99
C VAL A 113 -7.80 -7.58 -17.86
N ARG A 114 -6.69 -8.29 -17.72
CA ARG A 114 -6.47 -9.24 -16.63
C ARG A 114 -6.56 -8.52 -15.29
N ASP A 115 -7.51 -8.96 -14.47
CA ASP A 115 -7.70 -8.48 -13.11
C ASP A 115 -7.36 -9.59 -12.10
N GLU A 116 -6.25 -9.38 -11.41
CA GLU A 116 -5.69 -10.27 -10.38
C GLU A 116 -6.01 -9.83 -8.95
N THR A 117 -7.09 -9.05 -8.78
CA THR A 117 -7.55 -8.62 -7.46
C THR A 117 -7.79 -9.83 -6.55
N ILE A 118 -7.22 -9.80 -5.35
CA ILE A 118 -7.39 -10.85 -4.32
C ILE A 118 -7.92 -10.27 -3.01
N ILE A 119 -8.71 -11.06 -2.28
CA ILE A 119 -9.34 -10.62 -1.01
C ILE A 119 -8.65 -11.18 0.24
N ARG A 120 -7.56 -11.94 0.09
CA ARG A 120 -6.92 -12.67 1.21
C ARG A 120 -6.44 -11.75 2.33
N SER A 121 -5.80 -10.63 1.98
CA SER A 121 -5.33 -9.60 2.93
C SER A 121 -6.47 -8.87 3.63
N LEU A 122 -7.68 -8.88 3.06
CA LEU A 122 -8.85 -8.18 3.58
C LEU A 122 -9.68 -9.03 4.55
N LEU A 123 -9.54 -10.37 4.49
CA LEU A 123 -10.27 -11.32 5.34
C LEU A 123 -10.17 -11.02 6.84
N PRO A 124 -9.01 -10.59 7.40
CA PRO A 124 -8.90 -10.32 8.83
C PRO A 124 -9.52 -8.99 9.28
N ILE A 125 -9.75 -8.06 8.34
CA ILE A 125 -10.08 -6.65 8.64
C ILE A 125 -11.44 -6.20 8.10
N THR A 126 -12.13 -7.05 7.34
CA THR A 126 -13.43 -6.74 6.73
C THR A 126 -14.47 -7.79 7.11
N PRO A 127 -15.74 -7.40 7.41
CA PRO A 127 -16.83 -8.35 7.59
C PRO A 127 -16.95 -9.31 6.39
N LYS A 128 -16.87 -10.62 6.66
CA LYS A 128 -16.82 -11.66 5.61
C LYS A 128 -18.01 -11.59 4.66
N SER A 129 -19.21 -11.34 5.17
CA SER A 129 -20.42 -11.20 4.35
C SER A 129 -20.27 -10.08 3.32
N THR A 130 -19.83 -8.89 3.74
CA THR A 130 -19.56 -7.75 2.85
C THR A 130 -18.46 -8.05 1.85
N LEU A 131 -17.34 -8.62 2.32
CA LEU A 131 -16.18 -8.92 1.47
C LEU A 131 -16.53 -9.92 0.37
N TYR A 132 -17.14 -11.05 0.72
CA TYR A 132 -17.52 -12.06 -0.27
C TYR A 132 -18.61 -11.58 -1.21
N TYR A 133 -19.61 -10.86 -0.71
CA TYR A 133 -20.68 -10.29 -1.53
C TYR A 133 -20.11 -9.35 -2.60
N GLN A 134 -19.38 -8.31 -2.18
CA GLN A 134 -18.88 -7.31 -3.13
C GLN A 134 -17.82 -7.85 -4.07
N TYR A 135 -17.01 -8.83 -3.61
CA TYR A 135 -16.06 -9.49 -4.49
C TYR A 135 -16.77 -10.34 -5.54
N ALA A 136 -17.77 -11.14 -5.16
CA ALA A 136 -18.53 -11.96 -6.10
C ALA A 136 -19.29 -11.09 -7.11
N GLU A 137 -19.98 -10.05 -6.65
CA GLU A 137 -20.70 -9.07 -7.47
C GLU A 137 -19.76 -8.44 -8.52
N TYR A 138 -18.63 -7.89 -8.08
CA TYR A 138 -17.64 -7.30 -8.98
C TYR A 138 -17.09 -8.28 -10.04
N ARG A 139 -16.85 -9.54 -9.66
CA ARG A 139 -16.39 -10.56 -10.61
C ARG A 139 -17.48 -10.97 -11.60
N LEU A 140 -18.75 -10.97 -11.17
CA LEU A 140 -19.90 -11.26 -12.03
C LEU A 140 -20.17 -10.12 -13.02
N GLU A 141 -20.10 -8.86 -12.59
CA GLU A 141 -20.20 -7.68 -13.47
C GLU A 141 -19.16 -7.74 -14.59
N ASN A 142 -17.89 -7.98 -14.24
CA ASN A 142 -16.82 -8.14 -15.22
C ASN A 142 -17.05 -9.32 -16.19
N LEU A 143 -17.65 -10.42 -15.71
CA LEU A 143 -17.97 -11.57 -16.55
C LEU A 143 -19.13 -11.24 -17.50
N GLU A 144 -20.17 -10.58 -17.01
CA GLU A 144 -21.32 -10.17 -17.81
C GLU A 144 -20.86 -9.26 -18.97
N GLU A 145 -20.02 -8.26 -18.69
CA GLU A 145 -19.51 -7.36 -19.74
C GLU A 145 -18.69 -8.08 -20.81
N ARG A 146 -17.92 -9.11 -20.42
CA ARG A 146 -17.14 -9.96 -21.35
C ARG A 146 -18.00 -10.90 -22.18
N VAL A 147 -19.20 -11.24 -21.74
CA VAL A 147 -20.12 -12.13 -22.47
C VAL A 147 -21.00 -11.33 -23.44
N ARG A 148 -21.33 -10.08 -23.08
CA ARG A 148 -22.12 -9.19 -23.93
C ARG A 148 -21.40 -8.71 -25.20
N HIS A 149 -20.06 -8.79 -25.24
CA HIS A 149 -19.19 -8.28 -26.30
C HIS A 149 -18.13 -9.30 -26.70
#